data_AF-A0A327H0Z7-F1
#
_entry.id   AF-A0A327H0Z7-F1
#
_cell.length_a   1.000
_cell.length_b   1.000
_cell.length_c   1.000
_cell.angle_alpha   90.00
_cell.angle_beta   90.00
_cell.angle_gamma   90.00
#
_symmetry.space_group_name_H-M   'P 1'
#
loop_
_entity.id
_entity.type
_entity.pdbx_description
1 polymer ?
#
loop_
_entity_poly.entity_id
_entity_poly.type
_entity_poly.pdbx_seq_one_letter_code
_entity_poly.pdbx_strand_id
1 'polypeptide(L)' 'MGVGRALLFGSLAAIPGMILAVIGWGISGAQDDWSNRNWVFCYLPFFGCIAAGFFAGLRSEGVGYEEG' A
#
# COMPACT_ATOMS: atom_id res chain seq x y z
N MET A 1 -10.92 -14.78 -12.91
CA MET A 1 -11.70 -13.70 -12.25
C MET A 1 -10.73 -12.80 -11.51
N GLY A 2 -9.96 -11.95 -12.21
CA GLY A 2 -8.84 -11.19 -11.63
C GLY A 2 -9.22 -10.05 -10.67
N VAL A 3 -10.42 -9.46 -10.81
CA VAL A 3 -10.81 -8.27 -10.03
C VAL A 3 -11.02 -8.59 -8.54
N GLY A 4 -11.69 -9.70 -8.20
CA GLY A 4 -11.92 -10.07 -6.80
C GLY A 4 -10.61 -10.28 -6.02
N ARG A 5 -9.63 -10.93 -6.67
CA ARG A 5 -8.29 -11.11 -6.09
C ARG A 5 -7.51 -9.79 -6.01
N ALA A 6 -7.58 -8.95 -7.04
CA ALA A 6 -6.95 -7.62 -7.01
C ALA A 6 -7.48 -6.77 -5.84
N LEU A 7 -8.79 -6.80 -5.59
CA LEU A 7 -9.39 -6.12 -4.44
C LEU A 7 -8.91 -6.73 -3.12
N LEU A 8 -8.85 -8.05 -2.99
CA LEU A 8 -8.32 -8.72 -1.79
C LEU A 8 -6.88 -8.30 -1.49
N PHE A 9 -5.96 -8.44 -2.47
CA PHE A 9 -4.56 -8.09 -2.27
C PHE A 9 -4.35 -6.60 -2.05
N GLY A 10 -5.09 -5.73 -2.75
CA GLY A 10 -5.08 -4.29 -2.50
C GLY A 10 -5.54 -3.93 -1.08
N SER A 11 -6.58 -4.59 -0.58
CA SER A 11 -7.11 -4.39 0.77
C SER A 11 -6.13 -4.86 1.84
N LEU A 12 -5.51 -6.03 1.65
CA LEU A 12 -4.49 -6.55 2.56
C LEU A 12 -3.23 -5.68 2.55
N ALA A 13 -2.87 -5.11 1.40
CA ALA A 13 -1.72 -4.21 1.28
C ALA A 13 -1.94 -2.84 1.95
N ALA A 14 -3.18 -2.48 2.33
CA ALA A 14 -3.44 -1.30 3.15
C ALA A 14 -2.75 -1.39 4.53
N ILE A 15 -2.60 -2.60 5.08
CA ILE A 15 -1.97 -2.83 6.40
C ILE A 15 -0.51 -2.38 6.41
N PRO A 16 0.39 -2.90 5.54
CA PRO A 16 1.75 -2.38 5.48
C PRO A 16 1.80 -0.91 5.02
N GLY A 17 0.86 -0.47 4.17
CA GLY A 17 0.75 0.94 3.77
C GLY A 17 0.51 1.89 4.94
N MET A 18 -0.36 1.52 5.88
CA MET A 18 -0.60 2.30 7.11
C MET A 18 0.64 2.34 8.01
N ILE A 19 1.33 1.21 8.17
CA ILE A 19 2.56 1.15 8.98
C ILE A 19 3.62 2.09 8.40
N LEU A 20 3.83 2.03 7.08
CA LEU A 20 4.79 2.90 6.40
C LEU A 20 4.39 4.38 6.45
N ALA A 21 3.09 4.70 6.40
CA ALA A 21 2.60 6.07 6.59
C ALA A 21 2.94 6.62 7.97
N VAL A 22 2.75 5.82 9.04
CA VAL A 22 3.10 6.21 10.41
C VAL A 22 4.61 6.42 10.55
N ILE A 23 5.43 5.52 9.99
CA ILE A 23 6.88 5.66 9.97
C ILE A 23 7.29 6.93 9.22
N GLY A 24 6.71 7.17 8.04
CA GLY A 24 6.95 8.36 7.23
C GLY A 24 6.62 9.65 7.98
N TRP A 25 5.47 9.68 8.67
CA TRP A 25 5.08 10.82 9.50
C TRP A 25 6.06 11.03 10.67
N GLY A 26 6.48 9.96 11.35
CA GLY A 26 7.48 10.02 12.41
C GLY A 26 8.83 10.59 11.93
N ILE A 27 9.33 10.14 10.78
CA ILE A 27 10.57 10.66 10.17
C ILE A 27 10.38 12.11 9.69
N SER A 28 9.16 12.47 9.30
CA SER A 28 8.80 13.85 8.98
C SER A 28 8.72 14.76 10.22
N GLY A 29 9.15 14.30 11.40
CA GLY A 29 9.20 15.12 12.61
C GLY A 29 7.83 15.35 13.23
N ALA A 30 6.89 14.41 13.02
CA ALA A 30 5.61 14.33 13.73
C ALA A 30 4.88 15.67 13.83
N GLN A 31 4.62 16.30 12.68
CA GLN A 31 4.03 17.64 12.61
C GLN A 31 2.69 17.67 13.37
N ASP A 32 2.53 18.64 14.28
CA ASP A 32 1.29 18.84 15.07
C ASP A 32 0.12 19.27 14.18
N ASP A 33 0.40 20.12 13.19
CA ASP A 33 -0.56 20.58 12.19
C ASP A 33 -0.44 19.81 10.86
N TRP A 34 -1.56 19.68 10.16
CA TRP A 34 -1.57 19.05 8.84
C TRP A 34 -0.88 19.94 7.79
N SER A 35 0.34 19.59 7.41
CA SER A 35 1.11 20.32 6.40
C SER A 35 1.10 19.62 5.02
N ASN A 36 1.56 20.34 3.98
CA ASN A 36 1.80 19.76 2.65
C ASN A 36 2.75 18.55 2.69
N ARG A 37 3.60 18.45 3.71
CA ARG A 37 4.54 17.34 3.86
C ARG A 37 3.84 16.05 4.29
N ASN A 38 2.79 16.16 5.10
CA ASN A 38 1.98 15.03 5.55
C ASN A 38 1.26 14.38 4.37
N TRP A 39 0.92 15.15 3.33
CA TRP A 39 0.32 14.59 2.12
C TRP A 39 1.24 13.55 1.46
N VAL A 40 2.53 13.84 1.38
CA VAL A 40 3.51 12.93 0.78
C VAL A 40 3.77 11.75 1.72
N PHE A 41 4.11 12.01 2.98
CA PHE A 41 4.54 10.95 3.89
C PHE A 41 3.42 10.00 4.33
N CYS A 42 2.16 10.43 4.31
CA CYS A 42 1.05 9.58 4.75
C CYS A 42 0.32 8.91 3.58
N TYR A 43 0.04 9.64 2.49
CA TYR A 43 -0.77 9.08 1.40
C TYR A 43 0.03 8.30 0.37
N LEU A 44 1.27 8.70 0.09
CA LEU A 44 2.11 8.00 -0.88
C LEU A 44 2.39 6.54 -0.45
N PRO A 45 2.84 6.26 0.78
CA PRO A 45 3.01 4.87 1.22
C PRO A 45 1.67 4.11 1.31
N PHE A 46 0.61 4.74 1.82
CA PHE A 46 -0.69 4.08 1.96
C PHE A 46 -1.27 3.66 0.60
N PHE A 47 -1.45 4.63 -0.31
CA PHE A 47 -2.00 4.33 -1.64
C PHE A 47 -1.00 3.61 -2.53
N GLY A 48 0.30 3.83 -2.35
CA GLY A 48 1.35 3.10 -3.06
C GLY A 48 1.28 1.61 -2.77
N CYS A 49 1.15 1.21 -1.50
CA CYS A 49 0.97 -0.19 -1.13
C CYS A 49 -0.35 -0.77 -1.65
N ILE A 50 -1.47 -0.05 -1.54
CA ILE A 50 -2.76 -0.50 -2.09
C ILE A 50 -2.65 -0.73 -3.61
N ALA A 51 -2.08 0.22 -4.35
CA ALA A 51 -1.89 0.09 -5.78
C ALA A 51 -0.99 -1.10 -6.11
N ALA A 52 0.13 -1.28 -5.40
CA ALA A 52 1.03 -2.41 -5.58
C ALA A 52 0.33 -3.76 -5.34
N GLY A 53 -0.44 -3.89 -4.25
CA GLY A 53 -1.23 -5.08 -3.95
C GLY A 53 -2.29 -5.36 -5.00
N PHE A 54 -2.99 -4.31 -5.46
CA PHE A 54 -3.97 -4.42 -6.52
C PHE A 54 -3.34 -4.93 -7.83
N PHE A 55 -2.22 -4.34 -8.26
CA PHE A 55 -1.50 -4.79 -9.46
C PHE A 55 -0.93 -6.20 -9.32
N ALA A 56 -0.50 -6.61 -8.14
CA ALA A 56 -0.05 -7.98 -7.87
C ALA A 56 -1.21 -8.97 -8.03
N GLY A 57 -2.39 -8.65 -7.47
CA GLY A 57 -3.58 -9.48 -7.61
C GLY A 57 -4.10 -9.59 -9.04
N LEU A 58 -3.94 -8.52 -9.85
CA LEU A 58 -4.19 -8.53 -11.29
C LEU A 58 -3.16 -9.37 -12.07
N ARG A 59 -1.87 -9.27 -11.76
CA ARG A 59 -0.79 -9.94 -12.53
C ARG A 59 -0.66 -11.43 -12.30
N SER A 60 -1.13 -11.96 -11.17
CA SER A 60 -0.99 -13.39 -10.87
C SER A 60 -1.90 -14.28 -11.74
N GLU A 61 -2.46 -13.78 -12.85
CA GLU A 61 -2.97 -14.61 -13.96
C GLU A 61 -1.82 -15.16 -14.84
N GLY A 62 -0.57 -14.71 -14.65
CA GLY A 62 0.60 -15.14 -15.45
C GLY A 62 1.79 -15.72 -14.67
N VAL A 63 1.72 -15.86 -13.34
CA VAL A 63 2.80 -16.46 -12.53
C VAL A 63 2.17 -17.50 -11.62
N GLY A 64 2.40 -18.76 -11.98
CA GLY A 64 2.17 -19.89 -11.10
C GLY A 64 2.97 -19.69 -9.81
N TYR A 65 2.30 -19.89 -8.70
CA TYR A 65 3.00 -20.28 -7.48
C TYR A 65 3.43 -21.73 -7.68
N GLU A 66 4.71 -21.91 -8.00
CA GLU A 66 5.48 -23.03 -7.50
C GLU A 66 5.36 -23.03 -5.97
N GLU A 67 4.47 -23.87 -5.42
CA GLU A 67 4.67 -24.42 -4.07
C GLU A 67 5.28 -25.81 -4.27
N GLY A 68 6.59 -25.92 -3.98
CA GLY A 68 7.25 -27.17 -3.62
C GLY A 68 7.12 -27.44 -2.14
#